data_AF-A0A2D7XRH3-F1
#
_entry.id   AF-A0A2D7XRH3-F1
#
_cell.length_a   1.000
_cell.length_b   1.000
_cell.length_c   1.000
_cell.angle_alpha   90.00
_cell.angle_beta   90.00
_cell.angle_gamma   90.00
#
_symmetry.space_group_name_H-M   'P 1'
#
loop_
_entity.id
_entity.type
_entity.pdbx_description
1 polymer ?
#
loop_
_entity_poly.entity_id
_entity_poly.type
_entity_poly.pdbx_seq_one_letter_code
_entity_poly.pdbx_strand_id
1 'polypeptide(L)'
;MANTCLRALLVIGAAVTLPVLSVSAASNLDVGQAANCAAAMKIKRDELPPGVRDALIYSKAADWFSRVGRDESPADYGKIEADYKKKLLSEKSNGRASFGKAVDGCRTYYETSSGDT
;
A
#
# COMPACT_ATOMS: atom_id res chain seq x y z
N MET A 1 11.09 9.32 52.97
CA MET A 1 9.72 9.54 52.48
C MET A 1 9.66 9.06 51.03
N ALA A 2 8.52 8.49 50.65
CA ALA A 2 8.15 7.78 49.42
C ALA A 2 8.55 8.53 48.10
N ASN A 3 8.54 7.97 46.89
CA ASN A 3 7.66 6.95 46.33
C ASN A 3 8.22 6.48 44.96
N THR A 4 8.19 5.16 44.73
CA THR A 4 7.78 4.43 43.52
C THR A 4 7.88 5.06 42.12
N CYS A 5 8.50 4.34 41.18
CA CYS A 5 8.03 4.10 39.80
C CYS A 5 8.98 3.07 39.12
N LEU A 6 8.75 1.77 39.24
CA LEU A 6 7.84 0.95 38.42
C LEU A 6 8.12 1.02 36.90
N ARG A 7 8.77 -0.04 36.41
CA ARG A 7 8.55 -0.76 35.14
C ARG A 7 8.10 0.06 33.91
N ALA A 8 8.96 0.09 32.89
CA ALA A 8 8.53 0.10 31.50
C ALA A 8 9.45 -0.85 30.71
N LEU A 9 9.09 -2.14 30.71
CA LEU A 9 8.75 -2.89 29.49
C LEU A 9 9.60 -2.51 28.27
N LEU A 10 10.61 -3.34 28.01
CA LEU A 10 11.20 -3.55 26.69
C LEU A 10 10.06 -3.89 25.71
N VAL A 11 9.54 -2.88 25.02
CA VAL A 11 8.80 -3.08 23.79
C VAL A 11 9.85 -3.40 22.74
N ILE A 12 10.14 -4.69 22.58
CA ILE A 12 10.73 -5.24 21.36
C ILE A 12 9.65 -5.07 20.30
N GLY A 13 9.51 -3.83 19.83
CA GLY A 13 8.82 -3.54 18.59
C GLY A 13 9.66 -4.17 17.51
N ALA A 14 9.30 -5.39 17.13
CA ALA A 14 9.62 -5.90 15.82
C ALA A 14 9.10 -4.85 14.83
N ALA A 15 9.96 -3.89 14.49
CA ALA A 15 9.81 -3.07 13.33
C ALA A 15 9.82 -4.07 12.19
N VAL A 16 8.64 -4.55 11.83
CA VAL A 16 8.39 -5.08 10.50
C VAL A 16 8.76 -3.92 9.61
N THR A 17 10.00 -3.91 9.14
CA THR A 17 10.53 -2.98 8.17
C THR A 17 9.75 -3.26 6.90
N LEU A 18 8.55 -2.70 6.82
CA LEU A 18 7.83 -2.50 5.59
C LEU A 18 8.84 -1.84 4.66
N PRO A 19 9.11 -2.44 3.48
CA PRO A 19 10.10 -1.90 2.57
C PRO A 19 9.74 -0.44 2.32
N VAL A 20 10.65 0.44 2.74
CA VAL A 20 10.59 1.86 2.40
C VAL A 20 10.82 1.86 0.91
N LEU A 21 9.75 1.95 0.13
CA LEU A 21 9.82 2.08 -1.32
C LEU A 21 10.53 3.42 -1.57
N SER A 22 11.85 3.34 -1.69
CA SER A 22 12.71 4.45 -2.03
C SER A 22 12.29 4.87 -3.44
N VAL A 23 11.88 6.12 -3.57
CA VAL A 23 11.53 6.71 -4.87
C VAL A 23 12.80 6.67 -5.73
N SER A 24 12.85 5.69 -6.62
CA SER A 24 13.84 5.57 -7.68
C SER A 24 13.11 4.88 -8.82
N ALA A 25 13.04 5.62 -9.93
CA ALA A 25 12.42 5.18 -11.16
C ALA A 25 13.09 3.89 -11.69
N ALA A 26 12.28 3.09 -12.37
CA ALA A 26 12.59 1.87 -13.11
C ALA A 26 13.13 0.68 -12.28
N SER A 27 12.20 -0.10 -11.73
CA SER A 27 12.43 -1.50 -11.36
C SER A 27 11.14 -2.28 -11.59
N ASN A 28 11.21 -3.42 -12.30
CA ASN A 28 10.07 -4.33 -12.48
C ASN A 28 9.46 -4.62 -11.11
N LEU A 29 8.21 -4.22 -10.88
CA LEU A 29 7.53 -4.47 -9.61
C LEU A 29 7.39 -5.98 -9.43
N ASP A 30 7.81 -6.49 -8.28
CA ASP A 30 7.47 -7.87 -7.94
C ASP A 30 5.95 -8.00 -7.67
N VAL A 31 5.44 -9.22 -7.75
CA VAL A 31 4.01 -9.52 -7.54
C VAL A 31 3.48 -8.96 -6.21
N GLY A 32 4.29 -8.96 -5.14
CA GLY A 32 3.94 -8.43 -3.83
C GLY A 32 3.83 -6.91 -3.81
N GLN A 33 4.76 -6.21 -4.45
CA GLN A 33 4.70 -4.75 -4.59
C GLN A 33 3.50 -4.33 -5.45
N ALA A 34 3.28 -4.99 -6.58
CA ALA A 34 2.14 -4.75 -7.46
C ALA A 34 0.81 -4.97 -6.72
N ALA A 35 0.69 -6.09 -6.00
CA ALA A 35 -0.51 -6.41 -5.21
C ALA A 35 -0.76 -5.40 -4.07
N ASN A 36 0.29 -4.97 -3.36
CA ASN A 36 0.18 -3.94 -2.33
C ASN A 36 -0.32 -2.61 -2.91
N CYS A 37 0.25 -2.18 -4.03
CA CYS A 37 -0.15 -0.95 -4.69
C CYS A 37 -1.57 -1.03 -5.26
N ALA A 38 -1.93 -2.11 -5.93
CA ALA A 38 -3.30 -2.30 -6.40
C ALA A 38 -4.32 -2.27 -5.24
N ALA A 39 -4.01 -2.93 -4.13
CA ALA A 39 -4.87 -2.92 -2.94
C ALA A 39 -5.01 -1.51 -2.35
N ALA A 40 -3.91 -0.75 -2.21
CA ALA A 40 -3.93 0.62 -1.70
C ALA A 40 -4.78 1.55 -2.59
N MET A 41 -4.59 1.47 -3.92
CA MET A 41 -5.34 2.26 -4.89
C MET A 41 -6.83 1.90 -4.90
N LYS A 42 -7.18 0.60 -4.81
CA LYS A 42 -8.59 0.15 -4.71
C LYS A 42 -9.26 0.68 -3.45
N ILE A 43 -8.61 0.57 -2.29
CA ILE A 43 -9.15 1.11 -1.04
C ILE A 43 -9.36 2.62 -1.16
N LYS A 44 -8.40 3.35 -1.74
CA LYS A 44 -8.51 4.80 -1.88
C LYS A 44 -9.60 5.22 -2.85
N ARG A 45 -9.74 4.50 -3.98
CA ARG A 45 -10.86 4.66 -4.91
C ARG A 45 -12.20 4.47 -4.22
N ASP A 46 -12.33 3.42 -3.40
CA ASP A 46 -13.58 3.06 -2.72
C ASP A 46 -13.98 4.08 -1.63
N GLU A 47 -13.06 4.95 -1.19
CA GLU A 47 -13.36 6.08 -0.28
C GLU A 47 -13.95 7.29 -1.00
N LEU A 48 -13.80 7.37 -2.32
CA LEU A 48 -14.17 8.54 -3.10
C LEU A 48 -15.51 8.31 -3.79
N PRO A 49 -16.33 9.37 -3.97
CA PRO A 49 -17.53 9.27 -4.77
C PRO A 49 -17.18 8.80 -6.20
N PRO A 50 -17.95 7.88 -6.79
CA PRO A 50 -17.70 7.45 -8.16
C PRO A 50 -17.81 8.63 -9.13
N GLY A 51 -16.97 8.65 -10.16
CA GLY A 51 -16.99 9.67 -11.21
C GLY A 51 -16.20 10.95 -10.93
N VAL A 52 -15.66 11.14 -9.71
CA VAL A 52 -14.70 12.24 -9.47
C VAL A 52 -13.34 11.88 -10.08
N ARG A 53 -12.62 12.91 -10.58
CA ARG A 53 -11.33 12.73 -11.28
C ARG A 53 -10.35 11.87 -10.50
N ASP A 54 -10.23 12.10 -9.20
CA ASP A 54 -9.27 11.37 -8.36
C ASP A 54 -9.66 9.88 -8.23
N ALA A 55 -10.95 9.55 -8.12
CA ALA A 55 -11.40 8.16 -8.12
C ALA A 55 -11.04 7.44 -9.42
N LEU A 56 -11.09 8.14 -10.56
CA LEU A 56 -10.67 7.60 -11.85
C LEU A 56 -9.16 7.34 -11.89
N ILE A 57 -8.34 8.25 -11.36
CA ILE A 57 -6.88 8.07 -11.27
C ILE A 57 -6.56 6.83 -10.43
N TYR A 58 -7.17 6.70 -9.24
CA TYR A 58 -6.96 5.53 -8.40
C TYR A 58 -7.46 4.24 -9.05
N SER A 59 -8.55 4.28 -9.82
CA SER A 59 -9.01 3.12 -10.58
C SER A 59 -8.00 2.69 -11.64
N LYS A 60 -7.50 3.64 -12.46
CA LYS A 60 -6.51 3.34 -13.50
C LYS A 60 -5.21 2.79 -12.90
N ALA A 61 -4.74 3.42 -11.83
CA ALA A 61 -3.56 2.95 -11.11
C ALA A 61 -3.75 1.51 -10.60
N ALA A 62 -4.89 1.23 -9.95
CA ALA A 62 -5.22 -0.11 -9.48
C ALA A 62 -5.21 -1.16 -10.60
N ASP A 63 -5.78 -0.83 -11.76
CA ASP A 63 -5.84 -1.74 -12.91
C ASP A 63 -4.46 -1.96 -13.52
N TRP A 64 -3.63 -0.93 -13.60
CA TRP A 64 -2.24 -1.02 -14.06
C TRP A 64 -1.42 -1.95 -13.17
N PHE A 65 -1.41 -1.72 -11.85
CA PHE A 65 -0.73 -2.60 -10.90
C PHE A 65 -1.28 -4.04 -10.92
N SER A 66 -2.60 -4.18 -11.09
CA SER A 66 -3.22 -5.52 -11.18
C SER A 66 -2.78 -6.29 -12.41
N ARG A 67 -2.57 -5.63 -13.56
CA ARG A 67 -1.97 -6.28 -14.73
C ARG A 67 -0.54 -6.68 -14.45
N VAL A 68 0.30 -5.73 -13.99
CA VAL A 68 1.71 -6.00 -13.70
C VAL A 68 1.88 -7.21 -12.78
N GLY A 69 1.15 -7.25 -11.66
CA GLY A 69 1.26 -8.37 -10.73
C GLY A 69 0.71 -9.70 -11.26
N ARG A 70 -0.32 -9.67 -12.11
CA ARG A 70 -0.84 -10.88 -12.77
C ARG A 70 0.09 -11.39 -13.85
N ASP A 71 0.76 -10.50 -14.58
CA ASP A 71 1.74 -10.88 -15.60
C ASP A 71 2.97 -11.54 -14.96
N GLU A 72 3.36 -11.09 -13.76
CA GLU A 72 4.45 -11.68 -12.97
C GLU A 72 4.08 -13.03 -12.33
N SER A 73 2.93 -13.13 -11.65
CA SER A 73 2.44 -14.42 -11.12
C SER A 73 0.90 -14.48 -11.11
N PRO A 74 0.28 -15.04 -12.17
CA PRO A 74 -1.18 -15.11 -12.28
C PRO A 74 -1.83 -15.93 -11.17
N ALA A 75 -1.16 -16.99 -10.71
CA ALA A 75 -1.69 -17.93 -9.74
C ALA A 75 -1.72 -17.36 -8.31
N ASP A 76 -0.72 -16.55 -7.95
CA ASP A 76 -0.56 -16.07 -6.57
C ASP A 76 -1.14 -14.66 -6.37
N TYR A 77 -1.20 -13.85 -7.43
CA TYR A 77 -1.56 -12.43 -7.35
C TYR A 77 -2.85 -12.18 -6.56
N GLY A 78 -3.92 -12.93 -6.86
CA GLY A 78 -5.23 -12.72 -6.23
C GLY A 78 -5.19 -12.95 -4.71
N LYS A 79 -4.42 -13.94 -4.24
CA LYS A 79 -4.26 -14.21 -2.82
C LYS A 79 -3.42 -13.13 -2.14
N ILE A 80 -2.31 -12.75 -2.76
CA ILE A 80 -1.40 -11.73 -2.25
C ILE A 80 -2.11 -10.37 -2.14
N GLU A 81 -2.88 -9.98 -3.16
CA GLU A 81 -3.68 -8.75 -3.15
C GLU A 81 -4.72 -8.76 -2.03
N ALA A 82 -5.43 -9.88 -1.83
CA ALA A 82 -6.42 -10.00 -0.77
C ALA A 82 -5.79 -9.85 0.63
N ASP A 83 -4.60 -10.41 0.84
CA ASP A 83 -3.88 -10.31 2.11
C ASP A 83 -3.38 -8.87 2.37
N TYR A 84 -2.83 -8.20 1.35
CA TYR A 84 -2.49 -6.77 1.46
C TYR A 84 -3.71 -5.89 1.70
N LYS A 85 -4.84 -6.16 1.04
CA LYS A 85 -6.08 -5.41 1.27
C LYS A 85 -6.53 -5.49 2.73
N LYS A 86 -6.52 -6.68 3.33
CA LYS A 86 -6.84 -6.86 4.76
C LYS A 86 -5.88 -6.08 5.66
N LYS A 87 -4.57 -6.17 5.39
CA LYS A 87 -3.54 -5.46 6.14
C LYS A 87 -3.72 -3.94 6.07
N LEU A 88 -3.87 -3.39 4.87
CA LEU A 88 -4.02 -1.95 4.67
C LEU A 88 -5.31 -1.39 5.28
N LEU A 89 -6.42 -2.15 5.21
CA LEU A 89 -7.66 -1.78 5.91
C LEU A 89 -7.47 -1.72 7.43
N SER A 90 -6.72 -2.67 8.00
CA SER A 90 -6.37 -2.64 9.43
C SER A 90 -5.47 -1.46 9.77
N GLU A 91 -4.49 -1.14 8.94
CA GLU A 91 -3.62 0.02 9.15
C GLU A 91 -4.41 1.33 9.10
N LYS A 92 -5.29 1.47 8.11
CA LYS A 92 -6.21 2.60 7.97
C LYS A 92 -7.13 2.74 9.19
N SER A 93 -7.79 1.66 9.62
CA SER A 93 -8.74 1.71 10.75
C SER A 93 -8.05 2.08 12.07
N ASN A 94 -6.76 1.74 12.19
CA ASN A 94 -5.94 2.10 13.35
C ASN A 94 -5.27 3.49 13.22
N GLY A 95 -5.61 4.28 12.21
CA GLY A 95 -5.04 5.61 12.00
C GLY A 95 -3.54 5.61 11.70
N ARG A 96 -3.00 4.49 11.20
CA ARG A 96 -1.56 4.39 10.90
C ARG A 96 -1.23 5.14 9.62
N ALA A 97 -0.17 5.94 9.68
CA ALA A 97 0.34 6.69 8.52
C ALA A 97 0.85 5.80 7.37
N SER A 98 1.07 4.50 7.61
CA SER A 98 1.56 3.55 6.61
C SER A 98 0.60 3.39 5.43
N PHE A 99 -0.71 3.42 5.67
CA PHE A 99 -1.70 3.40 4.59
C PHE A 99 -1.57 4.62 3.67
N GLY A 100 -1.53 5.84 4.25
CA GLY A 100 -1.36 7.07 3.48
C GLY A 100 -0.07 7.08 2.67
N LYS A 101 1.05 6.66 3.28
CA LYS A 101 2.34 6.53 2.57
C LYS A 101 2.31 5.53 1.43
N ALA A 102 1.61 4.40 1.60
CA ALA A 102 1.44 3.42 0.53
C ALA A 102 0.63 4.02 -0.63
N VAL A 103 -0.44 4.76 -0.33
CA VAL A 103 -1.25 5.45 -1.35
C VAL A 103 -0.40 6.46 -2.11
N ASP A 104 0.31 7.35 -1.42
CA ASP A 104 1.09 8.42 -2.06
C ASP A 104 2.25 7.87 -2.90
N GLY A 105 2.97 6.87 -2.35
CA GLY A 105 4.08 6.21 -3.04
C GLY A 105 3.62 5.47 -4.30
N CYS A 106 2.56 4.67 -4.21
CA CYS A 106 2.04 3.93 -5.35
C CYS A 106 1.41 4.84 -6.41
N ARG A 107 0.74 5.94 -6.00
CA ARG A 107 0.24 6.93 -6.95
C ARG A 107 1.39 7.59 -7.71
N THR A 108 2.39 8.08 -6.99
CA THR A 108 3.58 8.71 -7.60
C THR A 108 4.25 7.74 -8.57
N TYR A 109 4.40 6.47 -8.18
CA TYR A 109 4.99 5.44 -9.02
C TYR A 109 4.18 5.20 -10.31
N TYR A 110 2.85 5.14 -10.20
CA TYR A 110 1.97 5.01 -11.37
C TYR A 110 2.12 6.20 -12.33
N GLU A 111 2.07 7.43 -11.81
CA GLU A 111 2.19 8.65 -12.60
C GLU A 111 3.54 8.74 -13.33
N THR A 112 4.62 8.26 -12.72
CA THR A 112 5.96 8.28 -13.35
C THR A 112 6.25 7.10 -14.27
N SER A 113 5.58 5.95 -14.08
CA SER A 113 6.00 4.68 -14.71
C SER A 113 5.00 4.10 -15.69
N SER A 114 3.72 4.51 -15.64
CA SER A 114 2.68 3.92 -16.48
C SER A 114 2.64 4.48 -17.91
N GLY A 115 3.15 5.69 -18.11
CA GLY A 115 2.99 6.44 -19.36
C GLY A 115 1.59 7.05 -19.55
N ASP A 116 0.67 6.85 -18.61
CA ASP A 116 -0.64 7.50 -18.56
C ASP A 116 -0.51 8.86 -17.83
N THR A 117 -0.02 9.88 -18.52
CA THR A 117 -0.07 11.29 -18.06
C THR A 117 -1.12 12.09 -18.80
#